data_AF-D8GQ68-F1
#
_entry.id   AF-D8GQ68-F1
#
_cell.length_a   1.000
_cell.length_b   1.000
_cell.length_c   1.000
_cell.angle_alpha   90.00
_cell.angle_beta   90.00
_cell.angle_gamma   90.00
#
_symmetry.space_group_name_H-M   'P 1'
#
loop_
_entity.id
_entity.type
_entity.pdbx_description
1 polymer ?
#
loop_
_entity_poly.entity_id
_entity_poly.type
_entity_poly.pdbx_seq_one_letter_code
_entity_poly.pdbx_strand_id
1 'polypeptide(L)'
;MSEFFNVTLDKDVVLDDNQTSQTTGWSSSKILDEIINHRAARFESLDDVNVANKKDRQVVVYSEDEKKFTTVDLQNIGDVAGLSIKQLTKMGVTGSASAPYEIDIPINTVDFKVPRVNVLQFQQGDQNVIKTLNSFSNSESSDFQPDDMIGFDNTVHLKTSYDYQMKDEGAIGSNNEEYSYEIDKSIFKSIEDIKENTEGVNEILTVTAIPPDRLLVASGDKDLSYVQNIDYFKLTGTGSNLSVVISVDGGTTWKTFNTDHWEDISLTVNDVKVKGIDIPNFNAVNSTYWNLLNTNKKIRFAYLLSMNSISDTESIDNLDLQYDGQGKWAQAKEDTYNVVYASNTLLQVFIKFSGDIKINY
;
A
#
# COMPACT_ATOMS: atom_id res chain seq x y z
N MET A 1 -45.22 37.23 10.34
CA MET A 1 -45.04 35.86 10.89
C MET A 1 -46.13 35.01 10.30
N SER A 2 -45.81 33.79 9.85
CA SER A 2 -46.80 32.84 9.35
C SER A 2 -48.00 32.83 10.30
N GLU A 3 -49.23 33.04 9.79
CA GLU A 3 -50.47 32.95 10.58
C GLU A 3 -50.70 31.55 11.18
N PHE A 4 -49.77 30.61 10.93
CA PHE A 4 -49.91 29.19 11.13
C PHE A 4 -48.94 28.60 12.17
N PHE A 5 -47.95 29.36 12.66
CA PHE A 5 -46.99 28.88 13.67
C PHE A 5 -46.68 29.97 14.69
N ASN A 6 -46.91 29.68 15.98
CA ASN A 6 -46.49 30.57 17.05
C ASN A 6 -45.10 30.12 17.53
N VAL A 7 -44.09 30.95 17.27
CA VAL A 7 -42.73 30.71 17.74
C VAL A 7 -42.57 31.52 19.02
N THR A 8 -42.58 30.84 20.17
CA THR A 8 -42.16 31.48 21.42
C THR A 8 -40.67 31.82 21.34
N LEU A 9 -40.24 32.86 22.06
CA LEU A 9 -38.85 33.36 22.02
C LEU A 9 -37.80 32.29 22.39
N ASP A 10 -38.21 31.19 23.02
CA ASP A 10 -37.45 29.96 23.15
C ASP A 10 -37.85 29.00 22.01
N LYS A 11 -36.82 28.59 21.26
CA LYS A 11 -36.74 27.94 19.92
C LYS A 11 -37.69 26.79 19.55
N ASP A 12 -38.74 26.50 20.32
CA ASP A 12 -39.70 25.45 20.03
C ASP A 12 -40.89 25.99 19.23
N VAL A 13 -41.15 25.37 18.08
CA VAL A 13 -42.37 25.62 17.31
C VAL A 13 -43.50 24.84 17.98
N VAL A 14 -44.43 25.54 18.62
CA VAL A 14 -45.58 24.92 19.29
C VAL A 14 -46.81 25.04 18.38
N LEU A 15 -47.50 23.91 18.16
CA LEU A 15 -48.78 23.88 17.46
C LEU A 15 -49.88 24.26 18.46
N ASP A 16 -50.59 25.36 18.20
CA ASP A 16 -51.75 25.77 18.98
C ASP A 16 -53.04 25.40 18.23
N ASP A 17 -53.80 24.46 18.81
CA ASP A 17 -55.07 23.98 18.26
C ASP A 17 -56.29 24.71 18.83
N ASN A 18 -56.12 25.67 19.75
CA ASN A 18 -57.24 26.47 20.27
C ASN A 18 -57.70 27.56 19.28
N GLN A 19 -57.00 27.71 18.17
CA GLN A 19 -57.33 28.63 17.08
C GLN A 19 -57.51 27.83 15.79
N THR A 20 -58.60 28.09 15.07
CA THR A 20 -58.87 27.51 13.75
C THR A 20 -58.76 28.58 12.67
N SER A 21 -58.20 28.24 11.51
CA SER A 21 -58.16 29.15 10.36
C SER A 21 -59.57 29.62 9.99
N GLN A 22 -59.78 30.93 9.88
CA GLN A 22 -61.10 31.48 9.49
C GLN A 22 -61.47 31.13 8.04
N THR A 23 -60.49 30.77 7.21
CA THR A 23 -60.66 30.50 5.79
C THR A 23 -61.01 29.04 5.52
N THR A 24 -60.36 28.10 6.22
CA THR A 24 -60.55 26.65 6.01
C THR A 24 -61.29 25.95 7.16
N GLY A 25 -61.40 26.59 8.32
CA GLY A 25 -61.96 26.00 9.53
C GLY A 25 -61.08 24.92 10.18
N TRP A 26 -59.82 24.78 9.75
CA TRP A 26 -58.91 23.74 10.26
C TRP A 26 -58.03 24.26 11.40
N SER A 27 -57.71 23.37 12.35
CA SER A 27 -56.73 23.64 13.40
C SER A 27 -55.30 23.51 12.85
N SER A 28 -54.31 24.01 13.60
CA SER A 28 -52.90 23.94 13.26
C SER A 28 -52.42 22.49 13.07
N SER A 29 -52.83 21.56 13.95
CA SER A 29 -52.51 20.14 13.81
C SER A 29 -53.11 19.56 12.54
N LYS A 30 -54.39 19.84 12.24
CA LYS A 30 -55.03 19.32 11.01
C LYS A 30 -54.34 19.84 9.75
N ILE A 31 -53.91 21.10 9.74
CA ILE A 31 -53.16 21.67 8.62
C ILE A 31 -51.79 20.99 8.49
N LEU A 32 -51.08 20.78 9.60
CA LEU A 32 -49.81 20.06 9.58
C LEU A 32 -50.00 18.62 9.09
N ASP A 33 -51.03 17.92 9.57
CA ASP A 33 -51.37 16.58 9.13
C ASP A 33 -51.64 16.57 7.61
N GLU A 34 -52.36 17.56 7.10
CA GLU A 34 -52.61 17.70 5.67
C GLU A 34 -51.32 17.96 4.89
N ILE A 35 -50.44 18.85 5.37
CA ILE A 35 -49.12 19.09 4.77
C ILE A 35 -48.27 17.81 4.78
N ILE A 36 -48.27 17.07 5.88
CA ILE A 36 -47.54 15.80 6.01
C ILE A 36 -48.15 14.72 5.10
N ASN A 37 -49.47 14.73 4.90
CA ASN A 37 -50.17 13.81 4.03
C ASN A 37 -49.91 14.09 2.54
N HIS A 38 -49.75 15.37 2.15
CA HIS A 38 -49.50 15.76 0.76
C HIS A 38 -48.03 16.02 0.42
N ARG A 39 -47.10 15.96 1.38
CA ARG A 39 -45.67 16.10 1.07
C ARG A 39 -45.16 14.87 0.33
N ALA A 40 -44.59 15.09 -0.85
CA ALA A 40 -43.80 14.09 -1.53
C ALA A 40 -42.43 13.96 -0.82
N ALA A 41 -42.24 12.89 -0.04
CA ALA A 41 -40.99 12.65 0.69
C ALA A 41 -39.99 11.81 -0.09
N ARG A 42 -40.39 11.26 -1.24
CA ARG A 42 -39.56 10.41 -2.09
C ARG A 42 -39.73 10.78 -3.55
N PHE A 43 -38.68 10.57 -4.33
CA PHE A 43 -38.69 10.86 -5.76
C PHE A 43 -39.80 10.10 -6.50
N GLU A 44 -40.10 8.86 -6.08
CA GLU A 44 -41.21 8.06 -6.60
C GLU A 44 -42.63 8.53 -6.23
N SER A 45 -42.77 9.47 -5.30
CA SER A 45 -44.08 10.03 -4.91
C SER A 45 -44.49 11.25 -5.74
N LEU A 46 -43.69 11.62 -6.74
CA LEU A 46 -43.95 12.73 -7.64
C LEU A 46 -44.71 12.24 -8.88
N ASP A 47 -45.86 12.84 -9.18
CA ASP A 47 -46.74 12.43 -10.28
C ASP A 47 -46.13 12.68 -11.68
N ASP A 48 -45.22 13.64 -11.77
CA ASP A 48 -44.48 14.02 -12.98
C ASP A 48 -43.21 13.18 -13.19
N VAL A 49 -42.99 12.16 -12.35
CA VAL A 49 -41.83 11.27 -12.45
C VAL A 49 -42.26 9.84 -12.81
N ASN A 50 -41.55 9.23 -13.75
CA ASN A 50 -41.60 7.81 -14.03
C ASN A 50 -40.37 7.12 -13.39
N VAL A 51 -40.62 6.30 -12.37
CA VAL A 51 -39.59 5.55 -11.64
C VAL A 51 -39.55 4.06 -11.97
N ALA A 52 -40.25 3.61 -13.02
CA ALA A 52 -40.35 2.20 -13.37
C ALA A 52 -38.97 1.53 -13.60
N ASN A 53 -37.97 2.31 -14.00
CA ASN A 53 -36.61 1.86 -14.30
C ASN A 53 -35.55 2.34 -13.30
N LYS A 54 -35.96 2.73 -12.08
CA LYS A 54 -35.06 3.29 -11.06
C LYS A 54 -33.95 2.31 -10.67
N LYS A 55 -32.69 2.77 -10.70
CA LYS A 55 -31.49 2.03 -10.28
C LYS A 55 -30.53 2.92 -9.49
N ASP A 56 -29.52 2.31 -8.86
CA ASP A 56 -28.41 3.05 -8.26
C ASP A 56 -27.56 3.75 -9.34
N ARG A 57 -27.17 5.01 -9.09
CA ARG A 57 -26.36 5.86 -9.99
C ARG A 57 -27.05 6.11 -11.35
N GLN A 58 -28.03 6.99 -11.35
CA GLN A 58 -28.89 7.31 -12.49
C GLN A 58 -28.96 8.83 -12.70
N VAL A 59 -29.29 9.26 -13.91
CA VAL A 59 -29.65 10.65 -14.21
C VAL A 59 -31.16 10.78 -14.38
N VAL A 60 -31.67 11.97 -14.09
CA VAL A 60 -33.06 12.34 -14.33
C VAL A 60 -33.13 13.14 -15.62
N VAL A 61 -33.97 12.70 -16.56
CA VAL A 61 -34.16 13.35 -17.86
C VAL A 61 -35.64 13.52 -18.13
N TYR A 62 -36.02 14.57 -18.85
CA TYR A 62 -37.40 14.75 -19.29
C TYR A 62 -37.65 13.94 -20.57
N SER A 63 -38.67 13.08 -20.55
CA SER A 63 -39.11 12.31 -21.72
C SER A 63 -40.27 13.05 -22.39
N GLU A 64 -40.11 13.44 -23.67
CA GLU A 64 -41.20 14.06 -24.44
C GLU A 64 -42.36 13.07 -24.71
N ASP A 65 -42.03 11.80 -24.95
CA ASP A 65 -43.02 10.74 -25.22
C ASP A 65 -43.87 10.44 -23.98
N GLU A 66 -43.23 10.36 -22.81
CA GLU A 66 -43.93 10.07 -21.54
C GLU A 66 -44.51 11.35 -20.90
N LYS A 67 -44.09 12.53 -21.35
CA LYS A 67 -44.37 13.84 -20.73
C LYS A 67 -44.06 13.87 -19.22
N LYS A 68 -43.01 13.17 -18.82
CA LYS A 68 -42.57 12.98 -17.43
C LYS A 68 -41.05 12.97 -17.33
N PHE A 69 -40.53 13.29 -16.16
CA PHE A 69 -39.13 13.02 -15.82
C PHE A 69 -38.95 11.53 -15.59
N THR A 70 -38.00 10.90 -16.28
CA THR A 70 -37.69 9.49 -16.16
C THR A 70 -36.24 9.30 -15.71
N THR A 71 -35.94 8.12 -15.16
CA THR A 71 -34.60 7.77 -14.72
C THR A 71 -33.89 6.95 -15.78
N VAL A 72 -32.67 7.36 -16.14
CA VAL A 72 -31.81 6.61 -17.06
C VAL A 72 -30.57 6.12 -16.31
N ASP A 73 -30.31 4.82 -16.43
CA ASP A 73 -29.11 4.16 -15.90
C ASP A 73 -27.86 4.77 -16.55
N LEU A 74 -26.86 5.16 -15.76
CA LEU A 74 -25.60 5.72 -16.27
C LEU A 74 -24.90 4.78 -17.27
N GLN A 75 -25.06 3.47 -17.11
CA GLN A 75 -24.50 2.47 -18.04
C GLN A 75 -25.23 2.44 -19.39
N ASN A 76 -26.50 2.87 -19.41
CA ASN A 76 -27.33 2.96 -20.61
C ASN A 76 -27.30 4.35 -21.25
N ILE A 77 -26.66 5.35 -20.61
CA ILE A 77 -26.15 6.55 -21.28
C ILE A 77 -24.90 6.18 -22.09
N GLY A 78 -24.94 5.06 -22.81
CA GLY A 78 -24.00 4.77 -23.86
C GLY A 78 -24.28 5.74 -25.00
N ASP A 79 -23.23 6.39 -25.51
CA ASP A 79 -23.17 7.20 -26.74
C ASP A 79 -24.16 8.36 -26.94
N VAL A 80 -25.18 8.49 -26.11
CA VAL A 80 -26.21 9.53 -26.21
C VAL A 80 -25.84 10.66 -25.26
N ALA A 81 -25.57 11.82 -25.84
CA ALA A 81 -25.48 13.15 -25.19
C ALA A 81 -24.12 13.60 -24.62
N GLY A 82 -22.97 13.08 -25.09
CA GLY A 82 -21.67 13.73 -24.83
C GLY A 82 -21.26 13.79 -23.35
N LEU A 83 -21.87 12.95 -22.50
CA LEU A 83 -21.57 12.85 -21.06
C LEU A 83 -20.50 11.79 -20.75
N SER A 84 -20.15 10.93 -21.71
CA SER A 84 -19.15 9.87 -21.54
C SER A 84 -17.89 10.16 -22.37
N ILE A 85 -16.71 10.12 -21.74
CA ILE A 85 -15.41 10.14 -22.43
C ILE A 85 -15.17 8.77 -23.06
N LYS A 86 -14.84 8.73 -24.35
CA LYS A 86 -14.47 7.50 -25.06
C LYS A 86 -12.96 7.30 -25.02
N GLN A 87 -12.51 6.04 -25.07
CA GLN A 87 -11.10 5.71 -25.17
C GLN A 87 -10.83 4.83 -26.39
N LEU A 88 -9.89 5.24 -27.22
CA LEU A 88 -9.33 4.45 -28.31
C LEU A 88 -7.92 3.97 -27.92
N THR A 89 -7.64 2.68 -28.13
CA THR A 89 -6.29 2.09 -27.90
C THR A 89 -5.68 1.68 -29.23
N LYS A 90 -4.41 2.03 -29.46
CA LYS A 90 -3.62 1.60 -30.61
C LYS A 90 -2.24 1.14 -30.14
N MET A 91 -1.83 -0.03 -30.59
CA MET A 91 -0.52 -0.62 -30.27
C MET A 91 0.44 -0.41 -31.44
N GLY A 92 1.72 -0.19 -31.15
CA GLY A 92 2.79 -0.13 -32.14
C GLY A 92 2.66 1.00 -33.16
N VAL A 93 2.08 2.14 -32.77
CA VAL A 93 1.98 3.31 -33.66
C VAL A 93 3.39 3.75 -34.05
N THR A 94 3.59 4.06 -35.33
CA THR A 94 4.87 4.55 -35.86
C THR A 94 4.66 5.92 -36.47
N GLY A 95 4.97 6.97 -35.71
CA GLY A 95 4.86 8.37 -36.12
C GLY A 95 6.13 9.17 -35.77
N SER A 96 6.30 10.30 -36.43
CA SER A 96 7.41 11.23 -36.25
C SER A 96 6.97 12.68 -36.46
N ALA A 97 7.82 13.65 -36.10
CA ALA A 97 7.52 15.07 -36.32
C ALA A 97 7.35 15.44 -37.81
N SER A 98 8.09 14.79 -38.71
CA SER A 98 8.03 15.03 -40.16
C SER A 98 7.01 14.15 -40.89
N ALA A 99 6.64 13.01 -40.31
CA ALA A 99 5.61 12.10 -40.82
C ALA A 99 4.77 11.58 -39.63
N PRO A 100 3.76 12.35 -39.18
CA PRO A 100 2.88 11.93 -38.10
C PRO A 100 2.02 10.73 -38.51
N TYR A 101 1.70 9.86 -37.55
CA TYR A 101 0.72 8.81 -37.74
C TYR A 101 -0.68 9.38 -37.53
N GLU A 102 -1.51 9.33 -38.56
CA GLU A 102 -2.86 9.89 -38.57
C GLU A 102 -3.89 8.85 -38.09
N ILE A 103 -4.76 9.28 -37.17
CA ILE A 103 -5.84 8.48 -36.62
C ILE A 103 -7.14 9.23 -36.82
N ASP A 104 -8.01 8.64 -37.64
CA ASP A 104 -9.37 9.10 -37.84
C ASP A 104 -10.30 8.45 -36.81
N ILE A 105 -10.92 9.29 -35.99
CA ILE A 105 -11.87 8.91 -34.96
C ILE A 105 -13.25 9.46 -35.37
N PRO A 106 -14.22 8.57 -35.69
CA PRO A 106 -15.59 8.98 -35.93
C PRO A 106 -16.18 9.61 -34.67
N ILE A 107 -16.70 10.82 -34.82
CA ILE A 107 -17.41 11.55 -33.76
C ILE A 107 -18.79 11.97 -34.28
N ASN A 108 -19.62 12.51 -33.39
CA ASN A 108 -20.87 13.14 -33.79
C ASN A 108 -21.13 14.32 -32.86
N THR A 109 -20.81 15.54 -33.31
CA THR A 109 -20.98 16.75 -32.52
C THR A 109 -21.76 17.83 -33.28
N VAL A 110 -22.60 18.56 -32.57
CA VAL A 110 -23.40 19.68 -33.08
C VAL A 110 -22.80 21.04 -32.71
N ASP A 111 -22.07 21.10 -31.60
CA ASP A 111 -21.25 22.24 -31.18
C ASP A 111 -19.92 21.73 -30.60
N PHE A 112 -18.80 22.38 -30.89
CA PHE A 112 -17.47 21.89 -30.49
C PHE A 112 -17.18 22.05 -28.98
N LYS A 113 -18.20 22.00 -28.13
CA LYS A 113 -18.11 21.97 -26.67
C LYS A 113 -17.83 20.55 -26.19
N VAL A 114 -16.69 20.02 -26.60
CA VAL A 114 -16.26 18.65 -26.32
C VAL A 114 -15.09 18.64 -25.34
N PRO A 115 -14.90 17.57 -24.55
CA PRO A 115 -13.74 17.43 -23.67
C PRO A 115 -12.42 17.55 -24.43
N ARG A 116 -11.37 17.95 -23.73
CA ARG A 116 -10.02 17.97 -24.31
C ARG A 116 -9.57 16.55 -24.61
N VAL A 117 -9.14 16.31 -25.84
CA VAL A 117 -8.54 15.04 -26.25
C VAL A 117 -7.20 14.86 -25.53
N ASN A 118 -7.06 13.75 -24.80
CA ASN A 118 -5.83 13.42 -24.07
C ASN A 118 -5.20 12.17 -24.66
N VAL A 119 -3.94 12.29 -25.09
CA VAL A 119 -3.15 11.15 -25.56
C VAL A 119 -2.24 10.67 -24.42
N LEU A 120 -2.32 9.38 -24.11
CA LEU A 120 -1.39 8.68 -23.23
C LEU A 120 -0.46 7.83 -24.09
N GLN A 121 0.83 7.83 -23.75
CA GLN A 121 1.85 6.95 -24.31
C GLN A 121 2.25 5.93 -23.25
N PHE A 122 2.35 4.65 -23.63
CA PHE A 122 2.92 3.65 -22.77
C PHE A 122 4.44 3.83 -22.69
N GLN A 123 4.95 3.95 -21.48
CA GLN A 123 6.37 3.94 -21.18
C GLN A 123 6.69 2.59 -20.57
N GLN A 124 7.61 1.84 -21.18
CA GLN A 124 8.12 0.62 -20.58
C GLN A 124 8.75 0.94 -19.22
N GLY A 125 8.63 0.01 -18.27
CA GLY A 125 9.29 0.16 -16.99
C GLY A 125 10.80 0.00 -17.15
N ASP A 126 11.55 0.58 -16.24
CA ASP A 126 13.01 0.45 -16.21
C ASP A 126 13.38 -1.04 -16.07
N GLN A 127 14.39 -1.48 -16.81
CA GLN A 127 14.80 -2.89 -16.86
C GLN A 127 16.06 -3.11 -16.01
N ASN A 128 16.19 -4.28 -15.38
CA ASN A 128 17.36 -4.68 -14.58
C ASN A 128 17.74 -3.68 -13.47
N VAL A 129 16.76 -3.01 -12.87
CA VAL A 129 17.00 -2.03 -11.78
C VAL A 129 17.43 -2.76 -10.52
N ILE A 130 18.56 -2.36 -9.94
CA ILE A 130 19.00 -2.86 -8.63
C ILE A 130 18.59 -1.86 -7.56
N LYS A 131 17.93 -2.36 -6.51
CA LYS A 131 17.52 -1.60 -5.35
C LYS A 131 17.89 -2.34 -4.07
N THR A 132 18.66 -1.69 -3.21
CA THR A 132 18.92 -2.18 -1.86
C THR A 132 17.66 -2.03 -1.02
N LEU A 133 17.15 -3.15 -0.51
CA LEU A 133 15.95 -3.20 0.33
C LEU A 133 16.28 -3.06 1.81
N ASN A 134 17.44 -3.55 2.23
CA ASN A 134 18.00 -3.37 3.56
C ASN A 134 19.52 -3.27 3.49
N SER A 135 20.06 -2.32 4.23
CA SER A 135 21.50 -2.15 4.48
C SER A 135 21.91 -2.64 5.87
N PHE A 136 20.94 -3.06 6.70
CA PHE A 136 21.15 -3.51 8.08
C PHE A 136 21.96 -2.53 8.93
N SER A 137 21.86 -1.24 8.60
CA SER A 137 22.43 -0.16 9.40
C SER A 137 21.67 0.03 10.70
N ASN A 138 22.30 0.67 11.69
CA ASN A 138 21.68 0.94 12.98
C ASN A 138 20.35 1.74 12.86
N SER A 139 20.24 2.61 11.85
CA SER A 139 19.01 3.34 11.55
C SER A 139 17.85 2.46 11.07
N GLU A 140 18.12 1.26 10.58
CA GLU A 140 17.09 0.31 10.12
C GLU A 140 16.61 -0.63 11.24
N SER A 141 17.17 -0.56 12.46
CA SER A 141 16.79 -1.45 13.56
C SER A 141 15.28 -1.43 13.87
N SER A 142 14.62 -0.29 13.73
CA SER A 142 13.16 -0.15 13.92
C SER A 142 12.32 -0.83 12.83
N ASP A 143 12.92 -1.21 11.70
CA ASP A 143 12.23 -1.95 10.64
C ASP A 143 12.06 -3.44 10.99
N PHE A 144 12.61 -3.88 12.13
CA PHE A 144 12.58 -5.25 12.62
C PHE A 144 11.94 -5.34 14.00
N GLN A 145 11.49 -6.54 14.36
CA GLN A 145 11.06 -6.82 15.73
C GLN A 145 12.25 -6.69 16.67
N PRO A 146 12.11 -5.98 17.80
CA PRO A 146 13.21 -5.72 18.71
C PRO A 146 13.69 -7.02 19.37
N ASP A 147 15.00 -7.20 19.44
CA ASP A 147 15.66 -8.29 20.16
C ASP A 147 16.96 -7.77 20.76
N ASP A 148 17.07 -7.79 22.09
CA ASP A 148 18.22 -7.24 22.81
C ASP A 148 19.53 -7.98 22.50
N MET A 149 19.45 -9.22 22.00
CA MET A 149 20.61 -10.04 21.64
C MET A 149 21.08 -9.82 20.21
N ILE A 150 20.39 -9.00 19.41
CA ILE A 150 20.77 -8.69 18.04
C ILE A 150 21.32 -7.25 17.97
N GLY A 151 22.49 -7.10 17.35
CA GLY A 151 23.16 -5.83 17.11
C GLY A 151 22.96 -5.36 15.67
N PHE A 152 22.89 -4.03 15.48
CA PHE A 152 22.92 -3.38 14.17
C PHE A 152 24.07 -2.37 14.14
N ASP A 153 25.05 -2.58 13.27
CA ASP A 153 26.26 -1.75 13.15
C ASP A 153 26.77 -1.63 11.71
N ASN A 154 25.84 -1.47 10.76
CA ASN A 154 26.01 -1.67 9.30
C ASN A 154 26.02 -3.14 8.89
N THR A 155 26.00 -4.04 9.86
CA THR A 155 25.56 -5.41 9.67
C THR A 155 24.55 -5.76 10.75
N VAL A 156 23.82 -6.85 10.55
CA VAL A 156 23.06 -7.48 11.63
C VAL A 156 23.72 -8.77 12.07
N HIS A 157 23.93 -8.92 13.38
CA HIS A 157 24.68 -10.02 13.99
C HIS A 157 24.21 -10.26 15.43
N LEU A 158 24.58 -11.40 16.01
CA LEU A 158 24.35 -11.69 17.43
C LEU A 158 25.37 -10.92 18.28
N LYS A 159 24.89 -10.20 19.30
CA LYS A 159 25.78 -9.59 20.29
C LYS A 159 26.49 -10.69 21.08
N THR A 160 27.75 -10.47 21.40
CA THR A 160 28.54 -11.37 22.25
C THR A 160 29.12 -10.69 23.48
N SER A 161 28.98 -9.37 23.59
CA SER A 161 29.44 -8.56 24.72
C SER A 161 28.25 -7.85 25.37
N TYR A 162 28.14 -7.98 26.68
CA TYR A 162 27.03 -7.45 27.48
C TYR A 162 27.59 -6.74 28.70
N ASP A 163 27.31 -5.44 28.81
CA ASP A 163 27.79 -4.61 29.91
C ASP A 163 26.68 -4.42 30.94
N TYR A 164 27.01 -4.73 32.19
CA TYR A 164 26.09 -4.65 33.32
C TYR A 164 26.66 -3.72 34.38
N GLN A 165 25.92 -2.67 34.72
CA GLN A 165 26.30 -1.81 35.83
C GLN A 165 26.12 -2.53 37.16
N MET A 166 27.23 -2.68 37.90
CA MET A 166 27.25 -3.30 39.21
C MET A 166 26.64 -2.37 40.25
N LYS A 167 26.04 -2.98 41.27
CA LYS A 167 25.50 -2.28 42.44
C LYS A 167 26.56 -2.20 43.52
N ASP A 168 26.82 -0.99 44.02
CA ASP A 168 27.62 -0.76 45.22
C ASP A 168 26.88 -1.30 46.45
N GLU A 169 27.51 -2.24 47.15
CA GLU A 169 27.03 -2.84 48.41
C GLU A 169 27.70 -2.21 49.65
N GLY A 170 28.65 -1.29 49.45
CA GLY A 170 29.31 -0.51 50.48
C GLY A 170 30.74 -0.97 50.81
N ALA A 171 31.32 -0.35 51.83
CA ALA A 171 32.72 -0.57 52.18
C ALA A 171 32.95 -1.92 52.91
N ILE A 172 33.95 -2.68 52.45
CA ILE A 172 34.53 -3.81 53.16
C ILE A 172 35.77 -3.34 53.95
N GLY A 173 35.59 -3.09 55.23
CA GLY A 173 36.67 -2.61 56.10
C GLY A 173 36.98 -1.12 55.86
N SER A 174 38.24 -0.72 55.95
CA SER A 174 38.64 0.70 55.89
C SER A 174 39.02 1.20 54.50
N ASN A 175 39.35 0.31 53.56
CA ASN A 175 39.98 0.67 52.27
C ASN A 175 39.41 -0.06 51.05
N ASN A 176 38.40 -0.92 51.18
CA ASN A 176 37.83 -1.68 50.06
C ASN A 176 36.32 -1.41 49.93
N GLU A 177 35.79 -1.58 48.73
CA GLU A 177 34.37 -1.46 48.40
C GLU A 177 33.88 -2.78 47.79
N GLU A 178 32.60 -3.10 47.99
CA GLU A 178 31.94 -4.30 47.46
C GLU A 178 30.98 -3.90 46.36
N TYR A 179 31.08 -4.58 45.21
CA TYR A 179 30.15 -4.41 44.10
C TYR A 179 29.54 -5.76 43.75
N SER A 180 28.25 -5.78 43.40
CA SER A 180 27.52 -7.00 43.07
C SER A 180 26.69 -6.86 41.79
N TYR A 181 26.52 -7.95 41.04
CA TYR A 181 25.55 -8.06 39.95
C TYR A 181 25.08 -9.51 39.82
N GLU A 182 23.78 -9.71 39.60
CA GLU A 182 23.19 -11.04 39.39
C GLU A 182 22.99 -11.30 37.88
N ILE A 183 23.70 -12.29 37.34
CA ILE A 183 23.58 -12.68 35.93
C ILE A 183 22.61 -13.85 35.81
N ASP A 184 21.53 -13.65 35.05
CA ASP A 184 20.70 -14.76 34.59
C ASP A 184 21.43 -15.55 33.50
N LYS A 185 21.96 -16.73 33.86
CA LYS A 185 22.68 -17.58 32.91
C LYS A 185 21.76 -18.26 31.88
N SER A 186 20.45 -18.29 32.13
CA SER A 186 19.50 -19.01 31.27
C SER A 186 19.27 -18.32 29.93
N ILE A 187 19.62 -17.04 29.81
CA ILE A 187 19.52 -16.26 28.58
C ILE A 187 20.71 -16.47 27.62
N PHE A 188 21.69 -17.29 27.99
CA PHE A 188 22.89 -17.59 27.20
C PHE A 188 23.04 -19.10 26.98
N LYS A 189 23.63 -19.50 25.85
CA LYS A 189 24.07 -20.88 25.62
C LYS A 189 25.33 -21.20 26.42
N SER A 190 26.28 -20.28 26.42
CA SER A 190 27.52 -20.36 27.19
C SER A 190 28.02 -18.96 27.55
N ILE A 191 28.76 -18.88 28.65
CA ILE A 191 29.50 -17.69 29.06
C ILE A 191 30.97 -18.04 28.95
N GLU A 192 31.71 -17.30 28.13
CA GLU A 192 33.11 -17.57 27.83
C GLU A 192 34.06 -16.77 28.72
N ASP A 193 33.67 -15.55 29.08
CA ASP A 193 34.51 -14.66 29.87
C ASP A 193 33.64 -13.68 30.68
N ILE A 194 34.15 -13.27 31.83
CA ILE A 194 33.55 -12.24 32.68
C ILE A 194 34.69 -11.35 33.17
N LYS A 195 34.59 -10.06 32.88
CA LYS A 195 35.59 -9.06 33.24
C LYS A 195 34.96 -7.88 33.95
N GLU A 196 35.66 -7.39 34.96
CA GLU A 196 35.36 -6.12 35.62
C GLU A 196 36.03 -4.99 34.85
N ASN A 197 35.29 -3.91 34.64
CA ASN A 197 35.70 -2.69 33.96
C ASN A 197 35.15 -1.48 34.73
N THR A 198 35.78 -0.32 34.59
CA THR A 198 35.29 0.92 35.20
C THR A 198 35.00 1.95 34.11
N GLU A 199 33.76 2.44 34.05
CA GLU A 199 33.36 3.53 33.15
C GLU A 199 33.03 4.79 33.96
N GLY A 200 34.03 5.65 34.12
CA GLY A 200 33.90 6.87 34.92
C GLY A 200 33.84 6.55 36.42
N VAL A 201 32.66 6.67 37.02
CA VAL A 201 32.39 6.34 38.43
C VAL A 201 31.60 5.03 38.59
N ASN A 202 31.22 4.39 37.48
CA ASN A 202 30.44 3.16 37.49
C ASN A 202 31.38 1.96 37.34
N GLU A 203 31.23 0.97 38.23
CA GLU A 203 31.80 -0.36 38.02
C GLU A 203 30.87 -1.18 37.11
N ILE A 204 31.46 -1.76 36.06
CA ILE A 204 30.79 -2.45 34.98
C ILE A 204 31.31 -3.89 34.92
N LEU A 205 30.39 -4.83 34.85
CA LEU A 205 30.68 -6.23 34.59
C LEU A 205 30.42 -6.51 33.11
N THR A 206 31.48 -6.69 32.33
CA THR A 206 31.40 -7.08 30.91
C THR A 206 31.40 -8.60 30.81
N VAL A 207 30.29 -9.16 30.32
CA VAL A 207 30.11 -10.58 30.10
C VAL A 207 30.27 -10.87 28.61
N THR A 208 31.23 -11.75 28.27
CA THR A 208 31.34 -12.31 26.92
C THR A 208 30.59 -13.64 26.89
N ALA A 209 29.52 -13.72 26.12
CA ALA A 209 28.63 -14.88 26.10
C ALA A 209 28.04 -15.13 24.70
N ILE A 210 27.63 -16.38 24.48
CA ILE A 210 26.95 -16.78 23.25
C ILE A 210 25.44 -16.78 23.52
N PRO A 211 24.64 -15.95 22.82
CA PRO A 211 23.20 -15.97 22.98
C PRO A 211 22.55 -17.21 22.32
N PRO A 212 21.30 -17.54 22.67
CA PRO A 212 20.46 -18.47 21.92
C PRO A 212 20.36 -18.04 20.46
N ASP A 213 20.01 -18.98 19.57
CA ASP A 213 19.70 -18.62 18.19
C ASP A 213 18.53 -17.64 18.16
N ARG A 214 18.64 -16.58 17.36
CA ARG A 214 17.64 -15.51 17.31
C ARG A 214 17.07 -15.38 15.92
N LEU A 215 15.78 -15.10 15.87
CA LEU A 215 15.06 -14.90 14.64
C LEU A 215 14.73 -13.41 14.50
N LEU A 216 15.41 -12.75 13.58
CA LEU A 216 15.15 -11.37 13.22
C LEU A 216 14.01 -11.29 12.21
N VAL A 217 12.85 -10.80 12.63
CA VAL A 217 11.66 -10.72 11.77
C VAL A 217 11.44 -9.27 11.35
N ALA A 218 11.30 -9.00 10.06
CA ALA A 218 10.93 -7.67 9.58
C ALA A 218 9.53 -7.28 10.08
N SER A 219 9.39 -6.05 10.59
CA SER A 219 8.13 -5.51 11.12
C SER A 219 7.08 -5.26 10.03
N GLY A 220 7.52 -5.00 8.80
CA GLY A 220 6.67 -4.68 7.65
C GLY A 220 7.04 -5.44 6.38
N ASP A 221 6.16 -5.35 5.38
CA ASP A 221 6.41 -5.89 4.04
C ASP A 221 7.20 -4.88 3.20
N LYS A 222 8.06 -5.39 2.31
CA LYS A 222 8.64 -4.61 1.22
C LYS A 222 7.63 -4.53 0.08
N ASP A 223 7.33 -3.30 -0.36
CA ASP A 223 6.44 -3.04 -1.50
C ASP A 223 7.12 -3.45 -2.81
N LEU A 224 6.39 -4.21 -3.63
CA LEU A 224 6.78 -4.65 -4.97
C LEU A 224 5.74 -4.22 -6.02
N SER A 225 4.86 -3.27 -5.72
CA SER A 225 3.80 -2.80 -6.63
C SER A 225 4.36 -2.21 -7.93
N TYR A 226 5.57 -1.66 -7.89
CA TYR A 226 6.33 -1.18 -9.06
C TYR A 226 7.07 -2.28 -9.82
N VAL A 227 7.08 -3.53 -9.32
CA VAL A 227 7.83 -4.65 -9.91
C VAL A 227 6.94 -5.46 -10.85
N GLN A 228 7.35 -5.55 -12.12
CA GLN A 228 6.76 -6.45 -13.11
C GLN A 228 7.35 -7.85 -12.96
N ASN A 229 8.68 -7.96 -13.05
CA ASN A 229 9.41 -9.22 -12.89
C ASN A 229 10.55 -9.05 -11.89
N ILE A 230 10.76 -10.05 -11.05
CA ILE A 230 11.92 -10.13 -10.15
C ILE A 230 13.00 -10.96 -10.82
N ASP A 231 14.21 -10.43 -10.92
CA ASP A 231 15.37 -11.19 -11.41
C ASP A 231 15.98 -12.00 -10.27
N TYR A 232 16.29 -11.33 -9.16
CA TYR A 232 16.75 -11.96 -7.94
C TYR A 232 16.47 -11.11 -6.70
N PHE A 233 16.43 -11.78 -5.56
CA PHE A 233 16.89 -11.19 -4.30
C PHE A 233 18.29 -11.73 -4.00
N LYS A 234 19.16 -10.87 -3.48
CA LYS A 234 20.53 -11.24 -3.14
C LYS A 234 20.85 -10.78 -1.73
N LEU A 235 21.26 -11.71 -0.90
CA LEU A 235 21.74 -11.46 0.46
C LEU A 235 23.27 -11.53 0.48
N THR A 236 23.93 -10.53 1.04
CA THR A 236 25.35 -10.59 1.36
C THR A 236 25.50 -10.75 2.86
N GLY A 237 26.32 -11.71 3.27
CA GLY A 237 26.62 -11.97 4.67
C GLY A 237 27.87 -12.82 4.81
N THR A 238 28.37 -12.90 6.04
CA THR A 238 29.55 -13.67 6.43
C THR A 238 29.13 -14.81 7.35
N GLY A 239 29.78 -15.97 7.22
CA GLY A 239 29.49 -17.15 8.02
C GLY A 239 28.55 -18.15 7.33
N SER A 240 28.30 -19.28 8.00
CA SER A 240 27.53 -20.41 7.47
C SER A 240 26.28 -20.74 8.29
N ASN A 241 26.10 -20.09 9.44
CA ASN A 241 25.02 -20.37 10.39
C ASN A 241 23.88 -19.34 10.27
N LEU A 242 23.63 -18.89 9.05
CA LEU A 242 22.61 -17.90 8.70
C LEU A 242 21.57 -18.55 7.81
N SER A 243 20.30 -18.30 8.10
CA SER A 243 19.20 -18.79 7.26
C SER A 243 18.15 -17.71 7.06
N VAL A 244 17.46 -17.75 5.93
CA VAL A 244 16.39 -16.81 5.59
C VAL A 244 15.12 -17.57 5.23
N VAL A 245 13.99 -17.01 5.65
CA VAL A 245 12.65 -17.42 5.23
C VAL A 245 11.86 -16.18 4.88
N ILE A 246 10.80 -16.37 4.10
CA ILE A 246 10.04 -15.26 3.55
C ILE A 246 8.54 -15.43 3.76
N SER A 247 7.80 -14.34 3.64
CA SER A 247 6.35 -14.31 3.70
C SER A 247 5.82 -13.41 2.57
N VAL A 248 4.68 -13.78 1.98
CA VAL A 248 4.00 -13.01 0.92
C VAL A 248 2.59 -12.55 1.32
N ASP A 249 2.22 -12.74 2.58
CA ASP A 249 0.87 -12.50 3.10
C ASP A 249 0.87 -11.67 4.40
N GLY A 250 1.90 -10.84 4.60
CA GLY A 250 2.01 -9.96 5.77
C GLY A 250 2.53 -10.63 7.03
N GLY A 251 3.15 -11.80 6.92
CA GLY A 251 3.70 -12.57 8.04
C GLY A 251 2.73 -13.61 8.59
N THR A 252 1.63 -13.91 7.88
CA THR A 252 0.64 -14.91 8.30
C THR A 252 1.16 -16.31 8.07
N THR A 253 1.80 -16.56 6.92
CA THR A 253 2.47 -17.81 6.59
C THR A 253 3.88 -17.54 6.10
N TRP A 254 4.78 -18.48 6.37
CA TRP A 254 6.19 -18.38 6.02
C TRP A 254 6.58 -19.51 5.08
N LYS A 255 7.53 -19.21 4.19
CA LYS A 255 8.00 -20.10 3.14
C LYS A 255 9.50 -20.24 3.18
N THR A 256 9.95 -21.46 2.92
CA THR A 256 11.33 -21.79 2.58
C THR A 256 11.39 -22.31 1.15
N PHE A 257 12.59 -22.37 0.59
CA PHE A 257 12.83 -22.83 -0.77
C PHE A 257 13.64 -24.11 -0.74
N ASN A 258 13.08 -25.16 -1.32
CA ASN A 258 13.73 -26.45 -1.42
C ASN A 258 14.01 -26.77 -2.88
N THR A 259 15.23 -26.42 -3.33
CA THR A 259 15.81 -26.71 -4.66
C THR A 259 15.03 -26.20 -5.88
N ASP A 260 13.76 -26.56 -6.03
CA ASP A 260 12.90 -26.30 -7.18
C ASP A 260 11.47 -25.87 -6.81
N HIS A 261 11.14 -25.67 -5.53
CA HIS A 261 9.83 -25.15 -5.13
C HIS A 261 9.83 -24.44 -3.78
N TRP A 262 8.80 -23.61 -3.57
CA TRP A 262 8.48 -22.99 -2.30
C TRP A 262 7.61 -23.92 -1.46
N GLU A 263 7.98 -24.13 -0.20
CA GLU A 263 7.23 -24.94 0.77
C GLU A 263 6.93 -24.12 2.03
N ASP A 264 5.84 -24.44 2.70
CA ASP A 264 5.46 -23.77 3.95
C ASP A 264 6.35 -24.23 5.10
N ILE A 265 6.74 -23.28 5.94
CA ILE A 265 7.56 -23.50 7.14
C ILE A 265 6.93 -22.76 8.32
N SER A 266 7.05 -23.35 9.51
CA SER A 266 6.67 -22.66 10.74
C SER A 266 7.77 -21.67 11.13
N LEU A 267 7.39 -20.47 11.53
CA LEU A 267 8.33 -19.43 11.97
C LEU A 267 8.80 -19.70 13.40
N THR A 268 9.57 -20.77 13.59
CA THR A 268 10.23 -21.09 14.85
C THR A 268 11.73 -21.21 14.62
N VAL A 269 12.52 -20.89 15.64
CA VAL A 269 13.99 -21.03 15.58
C VAL A 269 14.39 -22.44 15.13
N ASN A 270 13.74 -23.47 15.66
CA ASN A 270 14.11 -24.86 15.40
C ASN A 270 13.77 -25.28 13.96
N ASP A 271 12.61 -24.88 13.44
CA ASP A 271 12.23 -25.21 12.06
C ASP A 271 13.09 -24.45 11.05
N VAL A 272 13.29 -23.14 11.26
CA VAL A 272 14.12 -22.31 10.37
C VAL A 272 15.58 -22.77 10.40
N LYS A 273 16.08 -23.29 11.53
CA LYS A 273 17.44 -23.83 11.60
C LYS A 273 17.63 -25.08 10.76
N VAL A 274 16.59 -25.92 10.64
CA VAL A 274 16.66 -27.19 9.90
C VAL A 274 16.32 -27.01 8.43
N LYS A 275 15.37 -26.12 8.11
CA LYS A 275 14.76 -26.01 6.77
C LYS A 275 14.88 -24.62 6.15
N GLY A 276 15.40 -23.63 6.87
CA GLY A 276 15.61 -22.30 6.32
C GLY A 276 16.61 -22.31 5.17
N ILE A 277 16.56 -21.28 4.34
CA ILE A 277 17.42 -21.19 3.16
C ILE A 277 18.74 -20.57 3.59
N ASP A 278 19.86 -21.24 3.39
CA ASP A 278 21.17 -20.60 3.60
C ASP A 278 21.45 -19.52 2.54
N ILE A 279 22.45 -18.67 2.79
CA ILE A 279 22.78 -17.54 1.89
C ILE A 279 23.13 -18.00 0.46
N PRO A 280 24.00 -19.02 0.26
CA PRO A 280 24.31 -19.49 -1.09
C PRO A 280 23.08 -19.97 -1.86
N ASN A 281 22.22 -20.77 -1.22
CA ASN A 281 21.01 -21.30 -1.86
C ASN A 281 19.98 -20.20 -2.13
N PHE A 282 19.84 -19.23 -1.23
CA PHE A 282 18.96 -18.07 -1.43
C PHE A 282 19.40 -17.25 -2.65
N ASN A 283 20.70 -17.00 -2.79
CA ASN A 283 21.27 -16.28 -3.92
C ASN A 283 21.24 -17.06 -5.25
N ALA A 284 21.01 -18.38 -5.18
CA ALA A 284 20.89 -19.26 -6.34
C ALA A 284 19.44 -19.43 -6.83
N VAL A 285 18.44 -18.91 -6.11
CA VAL A 285 17.03 -18.99 -6.52
C VAL A 285 16.82 -18.22 -7.83
N ASN A 286 16.37 -18.94 -8.85
CA ASN A 286 16.12 -18.38 -10.18
C ASN A 286 14.89 -17.45 -10.19
N SER A 287 14.93 -16.43 -11.06
CA SER A 287 13.82 -15.50 -11.33
C SER A 287 12.47 -16.19 -11.54
N THR A 288 12.45 -17.36 -12.17
CA THR A 288 11.22 -18.14 -12.38
C THR A 288 10.50 -18.43 -11.06
N TYR A 289 11.23 -18.84 -10.02
CA TYR A 289 10.66 -19.15 -8.71
C TYR A 289 10.35 -17.88 -7.91
N TRP A 290 11.14 -16.82 -8.05
CA TRP A 290 10.81 -15.53 -7.42
C TRP A 290 9.49 -14.97 -7.94
N ASN A 291 9.22 -15.09 -9.24
CA ASN A 291 8.02 -14.55 -9.83
C ASN A 291 6.75 -15.33 -9.48
N LEU A 292 6.84 -16.57 -8.99
CA LEU A 292 5.70 -17.28 -8.39
C LEU A 292 5.16 -16.54 -7.15
N LEU A 293 6.01 -15.79 -6.46
CA LEU A 293 5.70 -15.04 -5.26
C LEU A 293 5.34 -13.57 -5.52
N ASN A 294 5.59 -13.07 -6.73
CA ASN A 294 5.34 -11.67 -7.12
C ASN A 294 3.86 -11.37 -7.44
N THR A 295 2.93 -12.13 -6.87
CA THR A 295 1.48 -12.03 -7.10
C THR A 295 0.84 -10.99 -6.18
N ASN A 296 1.13 -11.06 -4.88
CA ASN A 296 0.60 -10.15 -3.87
C ASN A 296 1.33 -8.80 -3.81
N LYS A 297 2.36 -8.61 -4.64
CA LYS A 297 3.17 -7.38 -4.74
C LYS A 297 3.75 -6.91 -3.42
N LYS A 298 4.04 -7.86 -2.52
CA LYS A 298 4.65 -7.61 -1.21
C LYS A 298 5.43 -8.83 -0.76
N ILE A 299 6.53 -8.61 -0.04
CA ILE A 299 7.35 -9.68 0.52
C ILE A 299 7.92 -9.26 1.87
N ARG A 300 8.02 -10.18 2.82
CA ARG A 300 8.62 -9.98 4.14
C ARG A 300 9.71 -11.02 4.35
N PHE A 301 10.74 -10.65 5.09
CA PHE A 301 11.88 -11.52 5.39
C PHE A 301 12.00 -11.75 6.89
N ALA A 302 12.48 -12.94 7.25
CA ALA A 302 12.99 -13.23 8.57
C ALA A 302 14.32 -13.97 8.44
N TYR A 303 15.24 -13.64 9.32
CA TYR A 303 16.62 -14.11 9.29
C TYR A 303 16.92 -14.82 10.60
N LEU A 304 17.38 -16.06 10.52
CA LEU A 304 17.92 -16.78 11.65
C LEU A 304 19.41 -16.47 11.77
N LEU A 305 19.80 -15.96 12.93
CA LEU A 305 21.18 -15.77 13.34
C LEU A 305 21.50 -16.86 14.37
N SER A 306 22.51 -17.68 14.08
CA SER A 306 22.98 -18.74 14.96
C SER A 306 24.51 -18.66 15.04
N MET A 307 25.06 -18.92 16.22
CA MET A 307 26.49 -19.08 16.42
C MET A 307 26.75 -20.15 17.49
N ASN A 308 27.90 -20.83 17.40
CA ASN A 308 28.28 -21.89 18.35
C ASN A 308 29.60 -21.59 19.06
N SER A 309 30.36 -20.61 18.60
CA SER A 309 31.59 -20.11 19.21
C SER A 309 31.63 -18.58 19.15
N ILE A 310 32.26 -17.94 20.13
CA ILE A 310 32.55 -16.49 20.11
C ILE A 310 33.52 -16.08 19.00
N SER A 311 34.19 -17.05 18.36
CA SER A 311 35.06 -16.82 17.21
C SER A 311 34.32 -16.78 15.89
N ASP A 312 33.05 -17.20 15.89
CA ASP A 312 32.23 -17.20 14.69
C ASP A 312 31.88 -15.74 14.32
N THR A 313 31.83 -15.46 13.02
CA THR A 313 31.69 -14.09 12.48
C THR A 313 30.39 -13.91 11.70
N GLU A 314 29.31 -14.56 12.14
CA GLU A 314 28.01 -14.47 11.49
C GLU A 314 27.46 -13.05 11.44
N SER A 315 27.24 -12.57 10.22
CA SER A 315 26.67 -11.25 9.99
C SER A 315 25.96 -11.20 8.64
N ILE A 316 24.91 -10.39 8.55
CA ILE A 316 24.25 -10.06 7.28
C ILE A 316 24.47 -8.58 7.01
N ASP A 317 24.91 -8.25 5.81
CA ASP A 317 25.33 -6.90 5.39
C ASP A 317 24.25 -6.22 4.55
N ASN A 318 23.77 -6.88 3.48
CA ASN A 318 22.78 -6.26 2.60
C ASN A 318 21.76 -7.25 2.03
N LEU A 319 20.59 -6.72 1.69
CA LEU A 319 19.58 -7.38 0.85
C LEU A 319 19.29 -6.50 -0.36
N ASP A 320 19.63 -6.98 -1.54
CA ASP A 320 19.35 -6.33 -2.83
C ASP A 320 18.23 -7.03 -3.58
N LEU A 321 17.43 -6.25 -4.31
CA LEU A 321 16.45 -6.70 -5.29
C LEU A 321 16.89 -6.22 -6.67
N GLN A 322 17.00 -7.12 -7.64
CA GLN A 322 17.04 -6.75 -9.05
C GLN A 322 15.69 -7.07 -9.71
N TYR A 323 15.16 -6.12 -10.48
CA TYR A 323 13.83 -6.26 -11.07
C TYR A 323 13.64 -5.47 -12.37
N ASP A 324 12.63 -5.89 -13.14
CA ASP A 324 12.03 -5.10 -14.21
C ASP A 324 10.79 -4.39 -13.70
N GLY A 325 10.73 -3.08 -13.93
CA GLY A 325 9.64 -2.22 -13.49
C GLY A 325 8.36 -2.41 -14.30
N GLN A 326 7.22 -2.12 -13.68
CA GLN A 326 5.95 -2.03 -14.41
C GLN A 326 5.96 -0.84 -15.35
N GLY A 327 5.55 -1.08 -16.60
CA GLY A 327 5.28 0.00 -17.54
C GLY A 327 4.10 0.86 -17.09
N LYS A 328 4.12 2.13 -17.48
CA LYS A 328 3.14 3.14 -17.06
C LYS A 328 2.57 3.88 -18.27
N TRP A 329 1.31 4.28 -18.16
CA TRP A 329 0.69 5.19 -19.11
C TRP A 329 0.98 6.62 -18.68
N ALA A 330 1.83 7.32 -19.43
CA ALA A 330 2.15 8.72 -19.19
C ALA A 330 1.41 9.60 -20.19
N GLN A 331 0.98 10.79 -19.78
CA GLN A 331 0.44 11.78 -20.71
C GLN A 331 1.52 12.16 -21.72
N ALA A 332 1.19 12.06 -23.01
CA ALA A 332 2.07 12.51 -24.08
C ALA A 332 2.21 14.04 -24.01
N LYS A 333 3.41 14.55 -24.29
CA LYS A 333 3.65 15.99 -24.30
C LYS A 333 2.83 16.64 -25.40
N GLU A 334 2.27 17.82 -25.13
CA GLU A 334 1.32 18.48 -26.05
C GLU A 334 1.91 18.81 -27.44
N ASP A 335 3.23 19.00 -27.53
CA ASP A 335 3.94 19.22 -28.80
C ASP A 335 4.11 17.95 -29.65
N THR A 336 3.97 16.77 -29.03
CA THR A 336 4.17 15.46 -29.66
C THR A 336 2.93 14.87 -30.34
N TYR A 337 1.79 15.58 -30.30
CA TYR A 337 0.61 15.22 -31.09
C TYR A 337 -0.17 16.48 -31.50
N ASN A 338 -1.01 16.38 -32.54
CA ASN A 338 -1.97 17.43 -32.89
C ASN A 338 -3.37 16.84 -32.93
N VAL A 339 -4.37 17.65 -32.61
CA VAL A 339 -5.78 17.27 -32.63
C VAL A 339 -6.53 18.22 -33.55
N VAL A 340 -7.28 17.70 -34.49
CA VAL A 340 -8.03 18.48 -35.50
C VAL A 340 -9.46 17.95 -35.57
N TYR A 341 -10.43 18.80 -35.25
CA TYR A 341 -11.85 18.53 -35.56
C TYR A 341 -12.08 18.87 -37.03
N ALA A 342 -11.86 17.89 -37.92
CA ALA A 342 -11.96 18.08 -39.36
C ALA A 342 -13.41 18.32 -39.82
N SER A 343 -14.39 17.76 -39.10
CA SER A 343 -15.81 18.03 -39.30
C SER A 343 -16.62 17.73 -38.04
N ASN A 344 -17.93 17.95 -38.09
CA ASN A 344 -18.88 17.50 -37.06
C ASN A 344 -18.88 15.97 -36.85
N THR A 345 -18.31 15.22 -37.79
CA THR A 345 -18.31 13.75 -37.79
C THR A 345 -16.92 13.12 -37.72
N LEU A 346 -15.85 13.92 -37.75
CA LEU A 346 -14.48 13.42 -37.84
C LEU A 346 -13.52 14.21 -36.94
N LEU A 347 -12.90 13.50 -36.01
CA LEU A 347 -11.78 13.94 -35.21
C LEU A 347 -10.51 13.25 -35.72
N GLN A 348 -9.49 14.03 -36.04
CA GLN A 348 -8.19 13.53 -36.47
C GLN A 348 -7.15 13.77 -35.39
N VAL A 349 -6.39 12.74 -35.04
CA VAL A 349 -5.26 12.85 -34.11
C VAL A 349 -3.98 12.45 -34.83
N PHE A 350 -3.03 13.38 -34.90
CA PHE A 350 -1.74 13.19 -35.55
C PHE A 350 -0.67 12.92 -34.50
N ILE A 351 -0.17 11.70 -34.42
CA ILE A 351 0.81 11.25 -33.44
C ILE A 351 2.22 11.43 -34.01
N LYS A 352 3.07 12.24 -33.36
CA LYS A 352 4.43 12.57 -33.84
C LYS A 352 5.53 11.73 -33.19
N PHE A 353 5.15 10.65 -32.54
CA PHE A 353 6.06 9.71 -31.87
C PHE A 353 5.64 8.26 -32.18
N SER A 354 6.46 7.32 -31.74
CA SER A 354 6.18 5.89 -31.89
C SER A 354 5.95 5.23 -30.53
N GLY A 355 5.10 4.21 -30.49
CA GLY A 355 4.78 3.44 -29.28
C GLY A 355 3.30 3.08 -29.17
N ASP A 356 2.94 2.49 -28.03
CA ASP A 356 1.54 2.19 -27.71
C ASP A 356 0.86 3.43 -27.13
N ILE A 357 -0.38 3.67 -27.55
CA ILE A 357 -1.13 4.86 -27.17
C ILE A 357 -2.56 4.55 -26.74
N LYS A 358 -3.08 5.43 -25.89
CA LYS A 358 -4.51 5.57 -25.60
C LYS A 358 -4.94 7.01 -25.87
N ILE A 359 -6.10 7.18 -26.49
CA ILE A 359 -6.67 8.49 -26.79
C ILE A 359 -8.01 8.58 -26.09
N ASN A 360 -8.12 9.48 -25.11
CA ASN A 360 -9.39 9.83 -24.47
C ASN A 360 -9.99 11.01 -25.23
N TYR A 361 -11.25 10.91 -25.66
CA TYR A 361 -11.92 11.93 -26.50
C TYR A 361 -13.41 12.07 -26.18
#